data_AF-A0A7J4V9H4-F1
#
_entry.id   AF-A0A7J4V9H4-F1
#
_cell.length_a   1.000
_cell.length_b   1.000
_cell.length_c   1.000
_cell.angle_alpha   90.00
_cell.angle_beta   90.00
_cell.angle_gamma   90.00
#
_symmetry.space_group_name_H-M   'P 1'
#
loop_
_entity.id
_entity.type
_entity.pdbx_description
1 polymer ?
#
loop_
_entity_poly.entity_id
_entity_poly.type
_entity_poly.pdbx_seq_one_letter_code
_entity_poly.pdbx_strand_id
1 'polypeptide(L)'
;LLTISDGKFKLEQVKIDSSVTDSLPPKIKYDFEDIAWDRHTGKVYISVEPYSKYRPMFGIYELQFRNNDIFSLEVTGMKKLEITPDSLFRKHVKDNVGYEGLAVDENYLYLGLEGVPRSEKEFDGGLIRVVDRHTLKIVATLILDSLGINTVTGLAMGSDGTLWGTDRNRLAFFNLKIDNKFQVTNVRVFPVNNYLPGDHSFRYAAALEAIALDGNGNVYLIDDPFTKEFVPVDNILRKLDSVTAHRFRDLVPVIYGYKLD
;
A
#
# COMPACT_ATOMS: atom_id res chain seq x y z
N LEU A 1 0.10 11.02 7.92
CA LEU A 1 -1.33 11.13 7.53
C LEU A 1 -1.49 12.33 6.62
N LEU A 2 -2.15 12.17 5.48
CA LEU A 2 -2.52 13.31 4.64
C LEU A 2 -3.90 13.81 5.06
N THR A 3 -4.02 15.08 5.43
CA THR A 3 -5.29 15.71 5.80
C THR A 3 -5.63 16.82 4.81
N ILE A 4 -6.91 17.16 4.70
CA ILE A 4 -7.38 18.29 3.91
C ILE A 4 -8.03 19.29 4.86
N SER A 5 -7.48 20.51 4.94
CA SER A 5 -8.05 21.63 5.69
C SER A 5 -8.13 22.84 4.78
N ASP A 6 -9.29 23.49 4.71
CA ASP A 6 -9.54 24.66 3.85
C ASP A 6 -9.14 24.46 2.38
N GLY A 7 -9.38 23.25 1.85
CA GLY A 7 -9.04 22.87 0.49
C GLY A 7 -7.53 22.70 0.23
N LYS A 8 -6.70 22.68 1.28
CA LYS A 8 -5.26 22.43 1.18
C LYS A 8 -4.90 21.10 1.80
N PHE A 9 -4.09 20.33 1.07
CA PHE A 9 -3.46 19.14 1.61
C PHE A 9 -2.38 19.52 2.63
N LYS A 10 -2.42 18.89 3.80
CA LYS A 10 -1.41 19.01 4.85
C LYS A 10 -0.91 17.62 5.23
N LEU A 11 0.41 17.44 5.14
CA LEU A 11 1.06 16.25 5.64
C LEU A 11 1.25 16.40 7.15
N GLU A 12 0.58 15.54 7.91
CA GLU A 12 0.66 15.46 9.36
C GLU A 12 1.54 14.28 9.76
N GLN A 13 2.44 14.51 10.71
CA GLN A 13 3.27 13.47 11.29
C GLN A 13 2.47 12.69 12.34
N VAL A 14 2.39 11.37 12.17
CA VAL A 14 1.89 10.47 13.21
C VAL A 14 3.05 10.14 14.13
N LYS A 15 2.89 10.41 15.43
CA LYS A 15 3.88 10.10 16.46
C LYS A 15 3.63 8.69 16.98
N ILE A 16 4.68 7.91 17.13
CA ILE A 16 4.64 6.63 17.83
C ILE A 16 5.25 6.88 19.21
N ASP A 17 4.48 6.65 20.26
CA ASP A 17 4.94 6.82 21.64
C ASP A 17 6.17 5.94 21.90
N SER A 18 7.17 6.48 22.60
CA SER A 18 8.44 5.79 22.81
C SER A 18 8.25 4.47 23.55
N SER A 19 7.27 4.36 24.44
CA SER A 19 6.96 3.11 25.16
C SER A 19 6.54 1.97 24.23
N VAL A 20 5.91 2.29 23.09
CA VAL A 20 5.62 1.32 22.02
C VAL A 20 6.93 0.86 21.42
N THR A 21 7.83 1.79 21.07
CA THR A 21 9.12 1.46 20.46
C THR A 21 10.11 0.80 21.43
N ASP A 22 9.99 1.04 22.73
CA ASP A 22 10.86 0.46 23.77
C ASP A 22 10.51 -1.02 24.04
N SER A 23 9.25 -1.40 23.80
CA SER A 23 8.81 -2.79 23.80
C SER A 23 9.26 -3.55 22.54
N LEU A 24 9.69 -2.82 21.52
CA LEU A 24 10.25 -3.33 20.28
C LEU A 24 11.78 -3.31 20.36
N PRO A 25 12.49 -4.17 19.60
CA PRO A 25 13.95 -4.22 19.71
C PRO A 25 14.60 -2.83 19.45
N PRO A 26 15.54 -2.37 20.29
CA PRO A 26 16.01 -0.99 20.22
C PRO A 26 16.79 -0.70 18.93
N LYS A 27 16.47 0.43 18.29
CA LYS A 27 17.06 0.99 17.04
C LYS A 27 16.58 0.35 15.72
N ILE A 28 15.28 0.10 15.59
CA ILE A 28 14.67 -0.36 14.33
C ILE A 28 14.17 0.86 13.53
N LYS A 29 14.63 1.02 12.29
CA LYS A 29 13.86 1.73 11.27
C LYS A 29 12.79 0.74 10.82
N TYR A 30 11.52 1.05 11.08
CA TYR A 30 10.41 0.22 10.62
C TYR A 30 10.19 0.51 9.13
N ASP A 31 10.26 -0.53 8.30
CA ASP A 31 9.75 -0.48 6.93
C ASP A 31 8.26 -0.76 6.99
N PHE A 32 7.49 0.33 6.96
CA PHE A 32 6.04 0.28 6.88
C PHE A 32 5.67 0.33 5.40
N GLU A 33 5.05 -0.73 4.91
CA GLU A 33 4.71 -0.84 3.49
C GLU A 33 3.35 -0.24 3.19
N ASP A 34 2.33 -0.59 3.99
CA ASP A 34 0.96 -0.11 3.76
C ASP A 34 0.18 0.09 5.05
N ILE A 35 -0.89 0.86 4.96
CA ILE A 35 -1.79 1.23 6.04
C ILE A 35 -3.25 1.14 5.59
N ALA A 36 -4.07 0.42 6.38
CA ALA A 36 -5.50 0.30 6.13
C ALA A 36 -6.31 0.84 7.31
N TRP A 37 -7.28 1.70 7.02
CA TRP A 37 -8.30 2.10 7.98
C TRP A 37 -9.57 1.26 7.79
N ASP A 38 -10.00 0.62 8.86
CA ASP A 38 -11.28 -0.08 8.90
C ASP A 38 -12.41 0.86 9.30
N ARG A 39 -13.21 1.28 8.32
CA ARG A 39 -14.40 2.10 8.54
C ARG A 39 -15.46 1.46 9.43
N HIS A 40 -15.48 0.13 9.59
CA HIS A 40 -16.51 -0.59 10.34
C HIS A 40 -16.19 -0.64 11.84
N THR A 41 -14.92 -0.64 12.22
CA THR A 41 -14.50 -0.70 13.64
C THR A 41 -13.69 0.51 14.09
N GLY A 42 -13.26 1.38 13.18
CA GLY A 42 -12.37 2.51 13.44
C GLY A 42 -10.90 2.11 13.62
N LYS A 43 -10.58 0.81 13.51
CA LYS A 43 -9.21 0.29 13.67
C LYS A 43 -8.31 0.68 12.51
N VAL A 44 -7.02 0.74 12.78
CA VAL A 44 -5.99 0.97 11.77
C VAL A 44 -5.03 -0.20 11.80
N TYR A 45 -4.70 -0.71 10.63
CA TYR A 45 -3.74 -1.79 10.43
C TYR A 45 -2.56 -1.27 9.63
N ILE A 46 -1.38 -1.79 9.90
CA ILE A 46 -0.19 -1.55 9.07
C ILE A 46 0.50 -2.86 8.72
N SER A 47 1.17 -2.87 7.58
CA SER A 47 2.08 -3.93 7.20
C SER A 47 3.53 -3.51 7.47
N VAL A 48 4.33 -4.46 7.98
CA VAL A 48 5.77 -4.28 8.23
C VAL A 48 6.53 -5.31 7.42
N GLU A 49 7.47 -4.86 6.61
CA GLU A 49 8.29 -5.71 5.74
C GLU A 49 9.35 -6.52 6.52
N PRO A 50 9.69 -7.76 6.08
CA PRO A 50 10.93 -8.40 6.52
C PRO A 50 12.18 -7.66 6.04
N TYR A 51 12.98 -7.19 6.98
CA TYR A 51 14.36 -6.79 6.69
C TYR A 51 15.34 -7.73 7.40
N SER A 52 16.45 -8.10 6.75
CA SER A 52 17.42 -9.13 7.19
C SER A 52 17.60 -9.30 8.72
N LYS A 53 18.03 -8.23 9.40
CA LYS A 53 18.27 -8.21 10.86
C LYS A 53 16.99 -8.20 11.72
N TYR A 54 15.84 -7.95 11.10
CA TYR A 54 14.56 -7.61 11.72
C TYR A 54 13.41 -8.53 11.28
N ARG A 55 13.70 -9.69 10.66
CA ARG A 55 12.69 -10.70 10.27
C ARG A 55 11.61 -11.03 11.32
N PRO A 56 11.89 -11.05 12.64
CA PRO A 56 10.83 -11.25 13.64
C PRO A 56 9.72 -10.19 13.64
N MET A 57 10.02 -8.97 13.17
CA MET A 57 9.08 -7.85 13.08
C MET A 57 8.16 -7.90 11.86
N PHE A 58 8.45 -8.75 10.88
CA PHE A 58 7.55 -8.95 9.74
C PHE A 58 6.14 -9.33 10.22
N GLY A 59 5.13 -8.62 9.76
CA GLY A 59 3.74 -9.00 9.95
C GLY A 59 2.77 -7.84 9.81
N ILE A 60 1.50 -8.13 10.10
CA ILE A 60 0.43 -7.13 10.15
C ILE A 60 0.20 -6.72 11.60
N TYR A 61 0.09 -5.43 11.85
CA TYR A 61 -0.09 -4.85 13.18
C TYR A 61 -1.37 -4.03 13.25
N GLU A 62 -2.14 -4.19 14.31
CA GLU A 62 -3.20 -3.26 14.70
C GLU A 62 -2.59 -2.12 15.52
N LEU A 63 -2.87 -0.88 15.11
CA LEU A 63 -2.44 0.33 15.82
C LEU A 63 -3.49 0.74 16.84
N GLN A 64 -3.03 1.10 18.04
CA GLN A 64 -3.85 1.74 19.06
C GLN A 64 -3.47 3.22 19.13
N PHE A 65 -4.42 4.09 18.80
CA PHE A 65 -4.25 5.53 18.93
C PHE A 65 -4.67 6.02 20.32
N ARG A 66 -4.07 7.12 20.77
CA ARG A 66 -4.42 7.78 22.02
C ARG A 66 -5.93 8.06 22.05
N ASN A 67 -6.59 7.69 23.15
CA ASN A 67 -8.04 7.80 23.33
C ASN A 67 -8.90 7.08 22.27
N ASN A 68 -8.32 6.12 21.52
CA ASN A 68 -8.95 5.49 20.35
C ASN A 68 -9.34 6.50 19.25
N ASP A 69 -8.60 7.60 19.12
CA ASP A 69 -8.84 8.64 18.13
C ASP A 69 -7.67 8.75 17.14
N ILE A 70 -7.91 8.41 15.87
CA ILE A 70 -6.90 8.51 14.81
C ILE A 70 -6.42 9.95 14.58
N PHE A 71 -7.25 10.95 14.90
CA PHE A 71 -6.93 12.36 14.76
C PHE A 71 -6.11 12.89 15.94
N SER A 72 -5.90 12.09 16.99
CA SER A 72 -4.86 12.38 17.99
C SER A 72 -3.45 12.36 17.38
N LEU A 73 -3.29 11.69 16.22
CA LEU A 73 -2.02 11.49 15.52
C LEU A 73 -0.95 10.85 16.41
N GLU A 74 -1.35 10.13 17.45
CA GLU A 74 -0.44 9.53 18.40
C GLU A 74 -0.78 8.05 18.63
N VAL A 75 0.14 7.18 18.26
CA VAL A 75 0.05 5.73 18.46
C VAL A 75 0.64 5.39 19.82
N THR A 76 -0.19 4.87 20.72
CA THR A 76 0.18 4.47 22.08
C THR A 76 0.32 2.95 22.24
N GLY A 77 0.04 2.18 21.19
CA GLY A 77 0.20 0.72 21.21
C GLY A 77 0.22 0.13 19.80
N MET A 78 0.89 -1.02 19.67
CA MET A 78 0.91 -1.83 18.46
C MET A 78 0.76 -3.29 18.83
N LYS A 79 -0.19 -3.98 18.20
CA LYS A 79 -0.43 -5.41 18.41
C LYS A 79 -0.23 -6.17 17.12
N LYS A 80 0.72 -7.09 17.10
CA LYS A 80 0.89 -8.02 15.99
C LYS A 80 -0.30 -8.97 15.87
N LEU A 81 -0.79 -9.18 14.66
CA LEU A 81 -1.82 -10.16 14.36
C LEU A 81 -1.18 -11.52 14.14
N GLU A 82 -1.66 -12.52 14.87
CA GLU A 82 -1.21 -13.92 14.77
C GLU A 82 -1.94 -14.63 13.63
N ILE A 83 -1.54 -14.34 12.39
CA ILE A 83 -2.17 -14.89 11.19
C ILE A 83 -1.75 -16.34 10.98
N THR A 84 -2.72 -17.23 10.77
CA THR A 84 -2.51 -18.67 10.65
C THR A 84 -2.99 -19.25 9.32
N PRO A 85 -2.37 -20.31 8.78
CA PRO A 85 -1.12 -20.90 9.28
C PRO A 85 0.08 -20.02 8.94
N ASP A 86 1.00 -19.86 9.90
CA ASP A 86 2.21 -19.03 9.74
C ASP A 86 3.07 -19.44 8.53
N SER A 87 3.12 -20.75 8.23
CA SER A 87 3.81 -21.28 7.06
C SER A 87 3.26 -20.76 5.73
N LEU A 88 1.96 -20.50 5.64
CA LEU A 88 1.34 -19.91 4.44
C LEU A 88 1.46 -18.39 4.46
N PHE A 89 1.35 -17.77 5.64
CA PHE A 89 1.52 -16.33 5.83
C PHE A 89 2.93 -15.86 5.43
N ARG A 90 3.96 -16.64 5.74
CA ARG A 90 5.36 -16.36 5.37
C ARG A 90 5.75 -16.91 4.01
N LYS A 91 4.85 -17.62 3.32
CA LYS A 91 5.16 -18.18 2.01
C LYS A 91 5.36 -17.06 0.99
N HIS A 92 6.52 -17.07 0.33
CA HIS A 92 6.99 -16.09 -0.66
C HIS A 92 7.55 -14.77 -0.10
N VAL A 93 7.48 -14.56 1.21
CA VAL A 93 8.10 -13.43 1.91
C VAL A 93 9.61 -13.62 1.94
N LYS A 94 10.38 -12.59 1.58
CA LYS A 94 11.86 -12.57 1.58
C LYS A 94 12.35 -11.22 2.06
N ASP A 95 13.64 -11.07 2.32
CA ASP A 95 14.17 -9.74 2.68
C ASP A 95 13.82 -8.73 1.58
N ASN A 96 13.23 -7.61 1.97
CA ASN A 96 12.68 -6.59 1.08
C ASN A 96 11.62 -7.10 0.09
N VAL A 97 10.84 -8.11 0.50
CA VAL A 97 9.61 -8.53 -0.17
C VAL A 97 8.57 -8.90 0.88
N GLY A 98 7.65 -7.99 1.14
CA GLY A 98 6.56 -8.12 2.12
C GLY A 98 5.15 -8.03 1.55
N TYR A 99 4.19 -7.85 2.46
CA TYR A 99 2.83 -7.50 2.08
C TYR A 99 2.75 -5.99 1.88
N GLU A 100 2.80 -5.54 0.65
CA GLU A 100 2.72 -4.11 0.30
C GLU A 100 1.30 -3.63 0.03
N GLY A 101 0.35 -4.55 -0.15
CA GLY A 101 -1.06 -4.21 -0.20
C GLY A 101 -1.77 -4.59 1.09
N LEU A 102 -2.53 -3.66 1.68
CA LEU A 102 -3.38 -3.94 2.84
C LEU A 102 -4.75 -3.29 2.68
N ALA A 103 -5.81 -4.12 2.69
CA ALA A 103 -7.18 -3.65 2.78
C ALA A 103 -7.99 -4.47 3.78
N VAL A 104 -9.13 -3.94 4.18
CA VAL A 104 -10.02 -4.52 5.18
C VAL A 104 -11.47 -4.26 4.83
N ASP A 105 -12.33 -5.26 5.03
CA ASP A 105 -13.78 -5.11 5.05
C ASP A 105 -14.37 -5.61 6.38
N GLU A 106 -15.68 -5.80 6.42
CA GLU A 106 -16.42 -6.29 7.59
C GLU A 106 -15.91 -7.64 8.12
N ASN A 107 -15.41 -8.53 7.24
CA ASN A 107 -15.13 -9.93 7.55
C ASN A 107 -13.67 -10.32 7.32
N TYR A 108 -12.94 -9.61 6.48
CA TYR A 108 -11.66 -10.04 5.93
C TYR A 108 -10.60 -8.94 5.94
N LEU A 109 -9.35 -9.36 6.11
CA LEU A 109 -8.15 -8.62 5.72
C LEU A 109 -7.66 -9.16 4.37
N TYR A 110 -7.23 -8.27 3.49
CA TYR A 110 -6.67 -8.58 2.18
C TYR A 110 -5.21 -8.14 2.18
N LEU A 111 -4.31 -9.10 1.98
CA LEU A 111 -2.86 -8.88 2.06
C LEU A 111 -2.26 -9.11 0.67
N GLY A 112 -1.97 -8.03 -0.03
CA GLY A 112 -1.31 -8.02 -1.32
C GLY A 112 0.18 -8.26 -1.15
N LEU A 113 0.72 -9.26 -1.85
CA LEU A 113 2.14 -9.56 -1.86
C LEU A 113 2.70 -9.24 -3.25
N GLU A 114 3.81 -8.53 -3.28
CA GLU A 114 4.57 -8.30 -4.50
C GLU A 114 5.61 -9.38 -4.78
N GLY A 115 6.20 -9.34 -5.98
CA GLY A 115 7.42 -10.08 -6.31
C GLY A 115 7.30 -11.60 -6.18
N VAL A 116 6.10 -12.18 -6.32
CA VAL A 116 5.91 -13.63 -6.18
C VAL A 116 6.65 -14.32 -7.34
N PRO A 117 7.57 -15.26 -7.06
CA PRO A 117 8.23 -16.00 -8.11
C PRO A 117 7.24 -16.86 -8.89
N ARG A 118 7.15 -16.64 -10.21
CA ARG A 118 6.46 -17.49 -11.18
C ARG A 118 7.25 -18.77 -11.48
N SER A 119 8.58 -18.68 -11.36
CA SER A 119 9.53 -19.80 -11.48
C SER A 119 10.84 -19.47 -10.75
N GLU A 120 11.84 -20.37 -10.78
CA GLU A 120 13.20 -20.06 -10.27
C GLU A 120 13.86 -18.85 -10.95
N LYS A 121 13.34 -18.39 -12.10
CA LYS A 121 13.94 -17.33 -12.93
C LYS A 121 13.06 -16.09 -13.15
N GLU A 122 11.79 -16.10 -12.72
CA GLU A 122 10.85 -14.99 -12.94
C GLU A 122 10.18 -14.60 -11.61
N PHE A 123 10.34 -13.32 -11.22
CA PHE A 123 9.87 -12.72 -9.97
C PHE A 123 8.84 -11.62 -10.26
N ASP A 124 7.66 -11.99 -10.76
CA ASP A 124 6.75 -10.99 -11.35
C ASP A 124 5.26 -11.34 -11.23
N GLY A 125 4.90 -12.11 -10.20
CA GLY A 125 3.51 -12.44 -9.92
C GLY A 125 2.95 -11.69 -8.70
N GLY A 126 1.66 -11.37 -8.77
CA GLY A 126 0.90 -10.77 -7.68
C GLY A 126 -0.02 -11.80 -7.03
N LEU A 127 -0.11 -11.80 -5.71
CA LEU A 127 -1.15 -12.56 -4.99
C LEU A 127 -1.79 -11.73 -3.90
N ILE A 128 -3.00 -12.13 -3.52
CA ILE A 128 -3.69 -11.61 -2.34
C ILE A 128 -4.02 -12.77 -1.41
N ARG A 129 -3.57 -12.70 -0.16
CA ARG A 129 -4.07 -13.57 0.92
C ARG A 129 -5.34 -12.95 1.49
N VAL A 130 -6.38 -13.77 1.63
CA VAL A 130 -7.61 -13.37 2.31
C VAL A 130 -7.60 -14.00 3.70
N VAL A 131 -7.66 -13.17 4.73
CA VAL A 131 -7.62 -13.59 6.13
C VAL A 131 -8.97 -13.27 6.76
N ASP A 132 -9.65 -14.27 7.33
CA ASP A 132 -10.80 -14.05 8.20
C ASP A 132 -10.35 -13.26 9.42
N ARG A 133 -10.88 -12.05 9.59
CA ARG A 133 -10.35 -11.11 10.59
C ARG A 133 -10.75 -11.44 12.03
N HIS A 134 -11.74 -12.32 12.21
CA HIS A 134 -12.21 -12.75 13.52
C HIS A 134 -11.38 -13.93 14.05
N THR A 135 -10.99 -14.83 13.14
CA THR A 135 -10.22 -16.04 13.47
C THR A 135 -8.74 -15.91 13.16
N LEU A 136 -8.33 -14.87 12.42
CA LEU A 136 -7.00 -14.65 11.86
C LEU A 136 -6.50 -15.83 11.01
N LYS A 137 -7.41 -16.58 10.39
CA LYS A 137 -7.09 -17.69 9.49
C LYS A 137 -7.06 -17.21 8.05
N ILE A 138 -6.03 -17.59 7.31
CA ILE A 138 -6.00 -17.47 5.84
C ILE A 138 -7.05 -18.44 5.29
N VAL A 139 -8.10 -17.88 4.68
CA VAL A 139 -9.23 -18.62 4.13
C VAL A 139 -9.17 -18.76 2.61
N ALA A 140 -8.43 -17.88 1.93
CA ALA A 140 -8.22 -17.97 0.50
C ALA A 140 -6.89 -17.36 0.05
N THR A 141 -6.50 -17.70 -1.17
CA THR A 141 -5.40 -17.09 -1.91
C THR A 141 -5.88 -16.80 -3.32
N LEU A 142 -5.79 -15.53 -3.72
CA LEU A 142 -6.07 -15.11 -5.09
C LEU A 142 -4.72 -14.98 -5.80
N ILE A 143 -4.52 -15.76 -6.85
CA ILE A 143 -3.37 -15.63 -7.75
C ILE A 143 -3.80 -14.74 -8.90
N LEU A 144 -3.09 -13.63 -9.13
CA LEU A 144 -3.56 -12.57 -10.02
C LEU A 144 -2.92 -12.60 -11.42
N ASP A 145 -1.94 -13.47 -11.64
CA ASP A 145 -1.20 -13.58 -12.91
C ASP A 145 -2.11 -13.76 -14.13
N SER A 146 -3.10 -14.65 -14.02
CA SER A 146 -4.06 -14.92 -15.09
C SER A 146 -5.01 -13.74 -15.36
N LEU A 147 -5.06 -12.77 -14.44
CA LEU A 147 -5.84 -11.55 -14.54
C LEU A 147 -5.02 -10.38 -15.11
N GLY A 148 -3.75 -10.62 -15.46
CA GLY A 148 -2.85 -9.61 -16.02
C GLY A 148 -2.26 -8.65 -14.98
N ILE A 149 -2.36 -8.98 -13.69
CA ILE A 149 -1.82 -8.19 -12.58
C ILE A 149 -0.52 -8.87 -12.10
N ASN A 150 0.58 -8.12 -12.09
CA ASN A 150 1.93 -8.63 -11.85
C ASN A 150 2.49 -8.29 -10.46
N THR A 151 2.04 -7.18 -9.86
CA THR A 151 2.43 -6.80 -8.51
C THR A 151 1.25 -6.18 -7.77
N VAL A 152 1.26 -6.26 -6.45
CA VAL A 152 0.24 -5.68 -5.58
C VAL A 152 0.96 -4.88 -4.50
N THR A 153 1.12 -3.59 -4.79
CA THR A 153 1.90 -2.66 -3.98
C THR A 153 1.06 -1.76 -3.11
N GLY A 154 -0.27 -1.87 -3.20
CA GLY A 154 -1.22 -1.10 -2.43
C GLY A 154 -2.61 -1.69 -2.62
N LEU A 155 -3.42 -1.67 -1.57
CA LEU A 155 -4.82 -2.11 -1.63
C LEU A 155 -5.76 -1.14 -0.93
N ALA A 156 -6.99 -1.04 -1.41
CA ALA A 156 -8.05 -0.31 -0.73
C ALA A 156 -9.40 -0.95 -0.97
N MET A 157 -10.28 -0.90 0.04
CA MET A 157 -11.65 -1.40 -0.09
C MET A 157 -12.57 -0.29 -0.59
N GLY A 158 -13.25 -0.54 -1.70
CA GLY A 158 -14.29 0.32 -2.26
C GLY A 158 -15.55 0.31 -1.41
N SER A 159 -16.34 1.37 -1.50
CA SER A 159 -17.60 1.46 -0.74
C SER A 159 -18.64 0.42 -1.17
N ASP A 160 -18.54 -0.04 -2.42
CA ASP A 160 -19.34 -1.08 -3.06
C ASP A 160 -18.84 -2.51 -2.77
N GLY A 161 -17.83 -2.66 -1.90
CA GLY A 161 -17.23 -3.95 -1.55
C GLY A 161 -16.30 -4.53 -2.62
N THR A 162 -15.88 -3.71 -3.59
CA THR A 162 -14.85 -4.11 -4.56
C THR A 162 -13.45 -3.78 -4.05
N LEU A 163 -12.49 -4.65 -4.37
CA LEU A 163 -11.10 -4.48 -3.95
C LEU A 163 -10.32 -3.73 -5.02
N TRP A 164 -9.71 -2.61 -4.64
CA TRP A 164 -8.84 -1.82 -5.50
C TRP A 164 -7.38 -2.07 -5.15
N GLY A 165 -6.49 -1.95 -6.13
CA GLY A 165 -5.06 -2.03 -5.89
C GLY A 165 -4.20 -1.45 -7.00
N THR A 166 -2.91 -1.30 -6.72
CA THR A 166 -1.89 -0.84 -7.67
C THR A 166 -1.08 -1.99 -8.23
N ASP A 167 -0.70 -1.86 -9.50
CA ASP A 167 0.27 -2.71 -10.19
C ASP A 167 1.39 -1.80 -10.71
N ARG A 168 2.43 -1.62 -9.88
CA ARG A 168 3.61 -0.80 -10.18
C ARG A 168 4.28 -1.21 -11.49
N ASN A 169 4.48 -2.52 -11.72
CA ASN A 169 5.22 -3.02 -12.88
C ASN A 169 4.46 -2.82 -14.18
N ARG A 170 3.12 -2.76 -14.13
CA ARG A 170 2.28 -2.42 -15.29
C ARG A 170 1.96 -0.93 -15.41
N LEU A 171 2.36 -0.10 -14.45
CA LEU A 171 1.89 1.29 -14.32
C LEU A 171 0.37 1.35 -14.44
N ALA A 172 -0.31 0.56 -13.63
CA ALA A 172 -1.76 0.44 -13.64
C ALA A 172 -2.32 0.40 -12.22
N PHE A 173 -3.62 0.61 -12.11
CA PHE A 173 -4.40 0.21 -10.94
C PHE A 173 -5.55 -0.67 -11.39
N PHE A 174 -6.09 -1.46 -10.48
CA PHE A 174 -7.11 -2.44 -10.79
C PHE A 174 -8.26 -2.39 -9.80
N ASN A 175 -9.38 -2.98 -10.21
CA ASN A 175 -10.58 -3.18 -9.41
C ASN A 175 -11.06 -4.62 -9.59
N LEU A 176 -11.26 -5.32 -8.48
CA LEU A 176 -11.69 -6.72 -8.43
C LEU A 176 -13.03 -6.83 -7.70
N LYS A 177 -13.96 -7.57 -8.31
CA LYS A 177 -15.15 -8.05 -7.60
C LYS A 177 -14.94 -9.51 -7.20
N ILE A 178 -14.96 -9.77 -5.90
CA ILE A 178 -14.73 -11.10 -5.33
C ILE A 178 -16.07 -11.62 -4.78
N ASP A 179 -16.44 -12.86 -5.11
CA ASP A 179 -17.64 -13.49 -4.56
C ASP A 179 -17.40 -14.13 -3.17
N ASN A 180 -18.45 -14.67 -2.57
CA ASN A 180 -18.39 -15.32 -1.26
C ASN A 180 -17.63 -16.66 -1.25
N LYS A 181 -17.22 -17.17 -2.42
CA LYS A 181 -16.34 -18.33 -2.59
C LYS A 181 -14.91 -17.91 -2.94
N PHE A 182 -14.60 -16.62 -2.76
CA PHE A 182 -13.32 -16.01 -3.08
C PHE A 182 -12.91 -16.17 -4.55
N GLN A 183 -13.89 -16.22 -5.46
CA GLN A 183 -13.64 -16.19 -6.90
C GLN A 183 -13.72 -14.75 -7.40
N VAL A 184 -12.75 -14.38 -8.25
CA VAL A 184 -12.78 -13.08 -8.93
C VAL A 184 -13.79 -13.17 -10.07
N THR A 185 -14.89 -12.42 -9.95
CA THR A 185 -16.01 -12.42 -10.89
C THR A 185 -15.96 -11.27 -11.89
N ASN A 186 -15.21 -10.21 -11.57
CA ASN A 186 -14.98 -9.08 -12.46
C ASN A 186 -13.58 -8.51 -12.19
N VAL A 187 -12.92 -8.10 -13.27
CA VAL A 187 -11.62 -7.43 -13.25
C VAL A 187 -11.71 -6.22 -14.17
N ARG A 188 -11.35 -5.05 -13.64
CA ARG A 188 -11.06 -3.86 -14.43
C ARG A 188 -9.63 -3.45 -14.15
N VAL A 189 -8.88 -3.14 -15.20
CA VAL A 189 -7.51 -2.62 -15.11
C VAL A 189 -7.47 -1.27 -15.81
N PHE A 190 -6.88 -0.29 -15.15
CA PHE A 190 -6.82 1.09 -15.58
C PHE A 190 -5.35 1.48 -15.74
N PRO A 191 -4.91 1.84 -16.95
CA PRO A 191 -3.56 2.33 -17.14
C PRO A 191 -3.39 3.69 -16.47
N VAL A 192 -2.23 3.90 -15.83
CA VAL A 192 -1.85 5.17 -15.23
C VAL A 192 -1.11 6.02 -16.25
N ASN A 193 -1.52 7.28 -16.34
CA ASN A 193 -0.80 8.28 -17.11
C ASN A 193 0.20 9.00 -16.20
N ASN A 194 1.43 8.49 -16.17
CA ASN A 194 2.57 8.97 -15.36
C ASN A 194 3.23 10.25 -15.89
N TYR A 195 2.41 11.23 -16.30
CA TYR A 195 2.91 12.53 -16.71
C TYR A 195 3.47 13.31 -15.51
N LEU A 196 4.43 14.19 -15.79
CA LEU A 196 4.92 15.11 -14.76
C LEU A 196 3.80 16.09 -14.37
N PRO A 197 3.59 16.35 -13.08
CA PRO A 197 2.64 17.37 -12.64
C PRO A 197 2.95 18.72 -13.28
N GLY A 198 1.97 19.28 -13.99
CA GLY A 198 2.09 20.57 -14.68
C GLY A 198 2.73 20.52 -16.08
N ASP A 199 3.28 19.38 -16.50
CA ASP A 199 3.85 19.22 -17.85
C ASP A 199 3.58 17.82 -18.43
N HIS A 200 2.58 17.75 -19.31
CA HIS A 200 2.17 16.50 -19.97
C HIS A 200 3.06 16.10 -21.16
N SER A 201 4.12 16.86 -21.44
CA SER A 201 5.07 16.54 -22.52
C SER A 201 6.04 15.44 -22.10
N PHE A 202 6.21 15.21 -20.79
CA PHE A 202 7.14 14.25 -20.24
C PHE A 202 6.44 13.23 -19.35
N ARG A 203 6.96 12.00 -19.41
CA ARG A 203 6.61 10.90 -18.51
C ARG A 203 7.85 10.52 -17.71
N TYR A 204 7.64 9.93 -16.55
CA TYR A 204 8.71 9.38 -15.72
C TYR A 204 8.30 8.03 -15.16
N ALA A 205 9.24 7.15 -14.86
CA ALA A 205 8.90 5.89 -14.20
C ALA A 205 8.31 6.21 -12.81
N ALA A 206 7.03 5.91 -12.58
CA ALA A 206 6.39 6.13 -11.29
C ALA A 206 6.37 4.80 -10.53
N ALA A 207 6.83 4.78 -9.29
CA ALA A 207 6.68 3.64 -8.40
C ALA A 207 5.34 3.75 -7.68
N LEU A 208 4.25 3.27 -8.27
CA LEU A 208 2.93 3.36 -7.61
C LEU A 208 2.89 2.41 -6.41
N GLU A 209 2.88 2.95 -5.18
CA GLU A 209 2.95 2.17 -3.94
C GLU A 209 1.72 2.35 -3.04
N ALA A 210 0.76 3.20 -3.39
CA ALA A 210 -0.42 3.35 -2.55
C ALA A 210 -1.66 3.72 -3.36
N ILE A 211 -2.81 3.30 -2.85
CA ILE A 211 -4.13 3.63 -3.38
C ILE A 211 -5.08 4.04 -2.24
N ALA A 212 -5.90 5.06 -2.49
CA ALA A 212 -6.99 5.46 -1.61
C ALA A 212 -8.23 5.84 -2.43
N LEU A 213 -9.41 5.68 -1.82
CA LEU A 213 -10.69 6.08 -2.40
C LEU A 213 -11.36 7.12 -1.51
N ASP A 214 -11.98 8.14 -2.12
CA ASP A 214 -12.87 9.04 -1.39
C ASP A 214 -14.34 8.58 -1.41
N GLY A 215 -15.19 9.29 -0.69
CA GLY A 215 -16.64 9.01 -0.63
C GLY A 215 -17.39 9.19 -1.95
N ASN A 216 -16.78 9.81 -2.96
CA ASN A 216 -17.35 9.98 -4.30
C ASN A 216 -16.86 8.92 -5.29
N GLY A 217 -16.00 7.99 -4.85
CA GLY A 217 -15.38 6.99 -5.72
C GLY A 217 -14.22 7.54 -6.55
N ASN A 218 -13.68 8.71 -6.23
CA ASN A 218 -12.42 9.16 -6.82
C ASN A 218 -11.28 8.29 -6.29
N VAL A 219 -10.36 7.92 -7.17
CA VAL A 219 -9.19 7.10 -6.86
C VAL A 219 -7.96 7.99 -6.77
N TYR A 220 -7.19 7.84 -5.71
CA TYR A 220 -5.93 8.55 -5.49
C TYR A 220 -4.81 7.53 -5.45
N LEU A 221 -3.76 7.78 -6.22
CA LEU A 221 -2.55 6.96 -6.22
C LEU A 221 -1.38 7.83 -5.76
N ILE A 222 -0.43 7.25 -5.05
CA ILE A 222 0.81 7.93 -4.64
C ILE A 222 1.99 7.13 -5.18
N ASP A 223 3.00 7.82 -5.68
CA ASP A 223 4.28 7.19 -5.98
C ASP A 223 5.25 7.22 -4.78
N ASP A 224 6.15 6.23 -4.71
CA ASP A 224 7.33 6.31 -3.85
C ASP A 224 8.50 6.91 -4.63
N PRO A 225 8.91 8.16 -4.34
CA PRO A 225 10.03 8.81 -5.01
C PRO A 225 11.36 8.23 -4.51
N PHE A 226 11.70 7.00 -4.90
CA PHE A 226 12.99 6.38 -4.59
C PHE A 226 14.11 6.85 -5.54
N THR A 227 15.26 7.21 -4.94
CA THR A 227 16.22 8.25 -5.37
C THR A 227 16.94 8.14 -6.73
N LYS A 228 16.63 7.17 -7.60
CA LYS A 228 17.33 7.05 -8.91
C LYS A 228 16.47 6.56 -10.05
N GLU A 229 15.52 5.67 -9.78
CA GLU A 229 14.71 5.03 -10.82
C GLU A 229 13.43 5.81 -11.06
N PHE A 230 12.86 6.39 -10.00
CA PHE A 230 11.56 7.06 -10.04
C PHE A 230 11.65 8.58 -9.97
N VAL A 231 12.86 9.12 -10.13
CA VAL A 231 13.11 10.56 -10.33
C VAL A 231 13.43 10.78 -11.82
N PRO A 232 12.82 11.80 -12.48
CA PRO A 232 13.17 12.11 -13.85
C PRO A 232 14.66 12.35 -14.02
N VAL A 233 15.23 11.86 -15.13
CA VAL A 233 16.64 12.08 -15.46
C VAL A 233 16.97 13.57 -15.62
N ASP A 234 18.22 13.95 -15.36
CA ASP A 234 18.69 15.34 -15.34
C ASP A 234 18.31 16.18 -16.56
N ASN A 235 18.30 15.58 -17.75
CA ASN A 235 17.94 16.29 -18.98
C ASN A 235 16.45 16.66 -19.06
N ILE A 236 15.57 15.91 -18.37
CA ILE A 236 14.16 16.24 -18.18
C ILE A 236 14.05 17.30 -17.08
N LEU A 237 14.71 17.10 -15.93
CA LEU A 237 14.68 18.06 -14.81
C LEU A 237 15.10 19.48 -15.21
N ARG A 238 16.07 19.64 -16.13
CA ARG A 238 16.50 20.95 -16.64
C ARG A 238 15.48 21.66 -17.52
N LYS A 239 14.46 20.95 -18.01
CA LYS A 239 13.38 21.50 -18.85
C LYS A 239 12.16 21.93 -18.03
N LEU A 240 12.09 21.52 -16.76
CA LEU A 240 11.00 21.88 -15.85
C LEU A 240 11.27 23.24 -15.21
N ASP A 241 10.21 23.85 -14.70
CA ASP A 241 10.35 25.02 -13.84
C ASP A 241 11.13 24.66 -12.54
N SER A 242 11.74 25.67 -11.93
CA SER A 242 12.62 25.47 -10.77
C SER A 242 11.91 24.85 -9.57
N VAL A 243 10.61 25.12 -9.38
CA VAL A 243 9.84 24.59 -8.26
C VAL A 243 9.59 23.10 -8.45
N THR A 244 9.11 22.70 -9.63
CA THR A 244 8.86 21.28 -9.95
C THR A 244 10.16 20.48 -9.94
N ALA A 245 11.23 21.00 -10.53
CA ALA A 245 12.54 20.33 -10.49
C ALA A 245 13.08 20.18 -9.06
N HIS A 246 12.86 21.17 -8.18
CA HIS A 246 13.27 21.07 -6.78
C HIS A 246 12.47 20.03 -6.01
N ARG A 247 11.14 19.97 -6.21
CA ARG A 247 10.27 18.95 -5.60
C ARG A 247 10.72 17.53 -5.90
N PHE A 248 11.10 17.24 -7.15
CA PHE A 248 11.65 15.93 -7.51
C PHE A 248 13.00 15.64 -6.84
N ARG A 249 13.87 16.64 -6.71
CA ARG A 249 15.15 16.48 -5.99
C ARG A 249 14.96 16.27 -4.49
N ASP A 250 13.91 16.85 -3.93
CA ASP A 250 13.53 16.72 -2.53
C ASP A 250 12.68 15.46 -2.27
N LEU A 251 12.48 14.62 -3.29
CA LEU A 251 11.70 13.38 -3.22
C LEU A 251 10.27 13.62 -2.71
N VAL A 252 9.64 14.69 -3.19
CA VAL A 252 8.23 14.96 -2.91
C VAL A 252 7.38 13.99 -3.73
N PRO A 253 6.52 13.17 -3.09
CA PRO A 253 5.63 12.26 -3.81
C PRO A 253 4.64 13.01 -4.71
N VAL A 254 4.30 12.38 -5.83
CA VAL A 254 3.24 12.76 -6.74
C VAL A 254 1.96 12.02 -6.37
N ILE A 255 0.88 12.78 -6.22
CA ILE A 255 -0.46 12.24 -6.01
C ILE A 255 -1.22 12.34 -7.33
N TYR A 256 -1.62 11.20 -7.86
CA TYR A 256 -2.49 11.11 -9.03
C TYR A 256 -3.94 11.02 -8.57
N GLY A 257 -4.83 11.78 -9.19
CA GLY A 257 -6.27 11.73 -8.95
C GLY A 257 -7.02 11.28 -10.19
N TYR A 258 -7.87 10.27 -10.05
CA TYR A 258 -8.72 9.75 -11.10
C TYR A 258 -10.18 9.85 -10.69
N LYS A 259 -10.99 10.41 -11.58
CA LYS A 259 -12.43 10.28 -11.54
C LYS A 259 -12.83 9.25 -12.59
N LEU A 260 -13.43 8.17 -12.15
CA LEU A 260 -13.87 7.09 -13.04
C LEU A 260 -15.32 7.36 -13.44
N ASP A 261 -15.57 7.32 -14.75
CA ASP A 261 -16.92 7.40 -15.33
C ASP A 261 -17.65 6.04 -15.24
#